data_AF-A0A4U5MWW9-F1
#
_entry.id   AF-A0A4U5MWW9-F1
#
_cell.length_a   1.000
_cell.length_b   1.000
_cell.length_c   1.000
_cell.angle_alpha   90.00
_cell.angle_beta   90.00
_cell.angle_gamma   90.00
#
_symmetry.space_group_name_H-M   'P 1'
#
loop_
_entity.id
_entity.type
_entity.pdbx_description
1 polymer ?
#
loop_
_entity_poly.entity_id
_entity_poly.type
_entity_poly.pdbx_seq_one_letter_code
_entity_poly.pdbx_strand_id
1 'polypeptide(L)'
;MILQQDNASIHTSRSTKQWLDIKNIEVLDWPARSPDLNPIKNLWRILVRSVYANGNQYRTVEELKNAILKAWNEVPTEVLLNLARSMPN
;
A
#
# COMPACT_ATOMS: atom_id res chain seq x y z
N MET A 1 6.80 14.51 6.67
CA MET A 1 6.11 13.30 6.15
C MET A 1 6.74 13.02 4.81
N ILE A 2 7.25 11.81 4.59
CA ILE A 2 7.89 11.40 3.33
C ILE A 2 6.97 10.38 2.66
N LEU A 3 6.70 10.54 1.38
CA LEU A 3 5.95 9.59 0.57
C LEU A 3 6.88 8.48 0.07
N GLN A 4 6.58 7.25 0.46
CA GLN A 4 7.14 6.08 -0.19
C GLN A 4 6.20 5.64 -1.31
N GLN A 5 6.71 5.53 -2.53
CA GLN A 5 6.05 4.91 -3.67
C GLN A 5 7.05 4.07 -4.45
N ASP A 6 6.58 3.10 -5.22
CA ASP A 6 7.48 2.35 -6.09
C ASP A 6 7.86 3.16 -7.36
N ASN A 7 8.88 2.69 -8.06
CA ASN A 7 9.39 3.35 -9.26
C ASN A 7 8.66 2.89 -10.55
N ALA A 8 7.36 2.54 -10.48
CA ALA A 8 6.61 2.31 -11.70
C ALA A 8 6.61 3.58 -12.57
N SER A 9 6.61 3.41 -13.90
CA SER A 9 6.76 4.51 -14.85
C SER A 9 5.75 5.64 -14.67
N ILE A 10 4.53 5.31 -14.23
CA ILE A 10 3.47 6.28 -13.94
C ILE A 10 3.77 7.13 -12.69
N HIS A 11 4.41 6.56 -11.67
CA HIS A 11 4.79 7.24 -10.44
C HIS A 11 6.03 8.12 -10.64
N THR A 12 6.93 7.71 -11.52
CA THR A 12 8.14 8.47 -11.86
C THR A 12 7.98 9.40 -13.07
N SER A 13 6.77 9.50 -13.62
CA SER A 13 6.49 10.36 -14.78
C SER A 13 6.74 11.84 -14.45
N ARG A 14 7.06 12.65 -15.47
CA ARG A 14 7.31 14.08 -15.29
C ARG A 14 6.13 14.80 -14.64
N SER A 15 4.91 14.49 -15.08
CA SER A 15 3.68 15.09 -14.53
C SER A 15 3.48 14.73 -13.06
N THR A 16 3.71 13.47 -12.68
CA THR A 16 3.58 13.04 -11.27
C THR A 16 4.63 13.70 -10.38
N LYS A 17 5.89 13.72 -10.80
CA LYS A 17 6.98 14.41 -10.06
C LYS A 17 6.67 15.89 -9.87
N GLN A 18 6.31 16.58 -10.95
CA GLN A 18 5.97 18.01 -10.89
C GLN A 18 4.78 18.28 -9.96
N TRP A 19 3.76 17.41 -9.96
CA TRP A 19 2.63 17.56 -9.05
C TRP A 19 3.05 17.38 -7.57
N LEU A 20 3.90 16.40 -7.27
CA LEU A 20 4.42 16.17 -5.92
C LEU A 20 5.26 17.36 -5.45
N ASP A 21 6.11 17.90 -6.32
CA ASP A 21 6.91 19.11 -6.05
C ASP A 21 6.01 20.32 -5.73
N ILE A 22 4.97 20.57 -6.54
CA ILE A 22 4.00 21.66 -6.32
C ILE A 22 3.28 21.50 -4.97
N LYS A 23 3.07 20.25 -4.53
CA LYS A 23 2.43 19.95 -3.24
C LYS A 23 3.41 19.91 -2.08
N ASN A 24 4.69 20.17 -2.30
CA ASN A 24 5.76 20.05 -1.30
C ASN A 24 5.76 18.67 -0.62
N ILE A 25 5.51 17.60 -1.39
CA ILE A 25 5.54 16.22 -0.91
C ILE A 25 6.93 15.65 -1.22
N GLU A 26 7.72 15.42 -0.19
CA GLU A 26 9.00 14.74 -0.30
C GLU A 26 8.79 13.26 -0.63
N VAL A 27 9.50 12.74 -1.63
CA VAL A 27 9.44 11.33 -2.03
C VAL A 27 10.71 10.63 -1.56
N LEU A 28 10.56 9.49 -0.91
CA LEU A 28 11.68 8.66 -0.48
C LEU A 28 12.42 8.15 -1.73
N ASP A 29 13.73 8.37 -1.79
CA ASP A 29 14.54 7.77 -2.84
C ASP A 29 14.60 6.25 -2.62
N TRP A 30 14.22 5.50 -3.64
CA TRP A 30 13.97 4.06 -3.51
C TRP A 30 14.59 3.30 -4.67
N PRO A 31 15.27 2.16 -4.43
CA PRO A 31 15.85 1.38 -5.51
C PRO A 31 14.78 0.82 -6.45
N ALA A 32 14.98 1.04 -7.75
CA ALA A 32 14.12 0.47 -8.78
C ALA A 32 14.08 -1.07 -8.69
N ARG A 33 12.90 -1.65 -8.93
CA ARG A 33 12.67 -3.12 -8.89
C ARG A 33 12.95 -3.77 -7.52
N SER A 34 12.60 -3.08 -6.42
CA SER A 34 12.61 -3.68 -5.08
C SER A 34 11.19 -3.96 -4.58
N PRO A 35 10.46 -4.93 -5.18
CA PRO A 35 9.11 -5.27 -4.76
C PRO A 35 9.07 -5.78 -3.32
N ASP A 36 10.13 -6.46 -2.87
CA ASP A 36 10.19 -7.14 -1.58
C ASP A 36 10.30 -6.17 -0.39
N LEU A 37 10.68 -4.92 -0.66
CA LEU A 37 10.88 -3.91 0.37
C LEU A 37 9.66 -2.99 0.55
N ASN A 38 8.59 -3.14 -0.24
CA ASN A 38 7.43 -2.23 -0.16
C ASN A 38 6.44 -2.68 0.94
N PRO A 39 6.28 -1.94 2.06
CA PRO A 39 5.39 -2.32 3.15
C PRO A 39 3.93 -2.46 2.73
N ILE A 40 3.52 -1.72 1.69
CA ILE A 40 2.16 -1.78 1.19
C ILE A 40 1.84 -3.17 0.61
N LYS A 41 2.82 -3.88 0.04
CA LYS A 41 2.61 -5.23 -0.49
C LYS A 41 2.36 -6.23 0.63
N ASN A 42 3.06 -6.07 1.76
CA ASN A 42 2.82 -6.90 2.94
C ASN A 42 1.42 -6.64 3.52
N LEU A 43 1.01 -5.37 3.57
CA LEU A 43 -0.35 -5.00 3.98
C LEU A 43 -1.42 -5.58 3.04
N TRP A 44 -1.20 -5.49 1.72
CA TRP A 44 -2.08 -6.12 0.73
C TRP A 44 -2.22 -7.63 0.96
N ARG A 45 -1.12 -8.33 1.26
CA ARG A 45 -1.15 -9.76 1.54
C ARG A 45 -1.99 -10.09 2.78
N ILE A 46 -1.93 -9.26 3.82
CA ILE A 46 -2.74 -9.42 5.04
C ILE A 46 -4.22 -9.23 4.70
N LEU A 47 -4.56 -8.15 3.99
CA LEU A 47 -5.94 -7.84 3.61
C LEU A 47 -6.53 -8.94 2.71
N VAL A 48 -5.81 -9.37 1.67
CA VAL A 48 -6.29 -10.43 0.75
C VAL A 48 -6.56 -11.72 1.50
N ARG A 49 -5.69 -12.11 2.44
CA ARG A 49 -5.90 -13.31 3.29
C ARG A 49 -7.14 -13.19 4.17
N SER A 50 -7.40 -12.00 4.72
CA SER A 50 -8.57 -11.75 5.57
C SER A 50 -9.87 -11.74 4.76
N VAL A 51 -9.86 -11.05 3.62
CA VAL A 51 -11.02 -10.93 2.72
C VAL A 51 -11.44 -12.30 2.21
N TYR A 52 -10.50 -13.09 1.68
CA TYR A 52 -10.80 -14.41 1.10
C TYR A 52 -10.68 -15.58 2.09
N ALA A 53 -10.60 -15.30 3.40
CA ALA A 53 -10.56 -16.34 4.42
C ALA A 53 -11.75 -17.29 4.29
N ASN A 54 -11.56 -18.56 4.66
CA ASN A 54 -12.60 -19.61 4.63
C ASN A 54 -13.27 -19.82 3.25
N GLY A 55 -12.62 -19.41 2.17
CA GLY A 55 -13.15 -19.57 0.82
C GLY A 55 -14.23 -18.55 0.45
N ASN A 56 -14.35 -17.44 1.18
CA ASN A 56 -15.29 -16.36 0.87
C ASN A 56 -15.18 -15.92 -0.60
N GLN A 57 -16.33 -15.70 -1.24
CA GLN A 57 -16.43 -15.18 -2.60
C GLN A 57 -17.45 -14.05 -2.64
N TYR A 58 -17.28 -13.14 -3.59
CA TYR A 58 -18.11 -11.94 -3.74
C TYR A 58 -18.67 -11.89 -5.16
N ARG A 59 -19.97 -11.58 -5.29
CA ARG A 59 -20.67 -11.56 -6.58
C ARG A 59 -20.74 -10.15 -7.16
N THR A 60 -20.61 -9.13 -6.30
CA THR A 60 -20.63 -7.74 -6.71
C THR A 60 -19.41 -6.99 -6.23
N VAL A 61 -19.08 -5.89 -6.94
CA VAL A 61 -18.02 -4.97 -6.54
C VAL A 61 -18.31 -4.37 -5.16
N GLU A 62 -19.58 -4.11 -4.84
CA GLU A 62 -19.98 -3.51 -3.58
C GLU A 62 -19.78 -4.46 -2.39
N GLU A 63 -20.10 -5.74 -2.54
CA GLU A 63 -19.81 -6.76 -1.54
C GLU A 63 -18.31 -6.85 -1.26
N LEU A 64 -17.49 -6.87 -2.31
CA LEU A 64 -16.03 -6.92 -2.18
C LEU A 64 -15.48 -5.66 -1.49
N LYS A 65 -15.97 -4.47 -1.85
CA LYS A 65 -15.59 -3.21 -1.19
C LYS A 65 -15.89 -3.24 0.30
N ASN A 66 -17.10 -3.67 0.68
CA ASN A 66 -17.50 -3.76 2.08
C ASN A 66 -16.63 -4.76 2.86
N ALA A 67 -16.27 -5.89 2.24
CA ALA A 67 -15.35 -6.83 2.86
C ALA A 67 -13.94 -6.28 3.03
N ILE A 68 -13.41 -5.55 2.05
CA ILE A 68 -12.10 -4.87 2.15
C ILE A 68 -12.12 -3.83 3.27
N LEU A 69 -13.17 -3.01 3.36
CA LEU A 69 -13.31 -2.00 4.42
C LEU A 69 -13.39 -2.65 5.81
N LYS A 70 -14.13 -3.75 5.94
CA LYS A 70 -14.18 -4.52 7.18
C LYS A 70 -12.80 -5.06 7.55
N ALA A 71 -12.13 -5.74 6.63
CA ALA A 71 -10.79 -6.28 6.86
C ALA A 71 -9.78 -5.18 7.24
N TRP A 72 -9.86 -4.01 6.59
CA TRP A 72 -9.03 -2.85 6.91
C TRP A 72 -9.22 -2.38 8.36
N ASN A 73 -10.48 -2.22 8.80
CA ASN A 73 -10.79 -1.77 10.15
C ASN A 73 -10.39 -2.78 11.24
N GLU A 74 -10.22 -4.05 10.87
CA GLU A 74 -9.77 -5.12 11.76
C GLU A 74 -8.23 -5.23 11.84
N VAL A 75 -7.47 -4.54 10.97
CA VAL A 75 -6.00 -4.56 11.04
C VAL A 75 -5.53 -3.81 12.29
N PRO A 76 -4.82 -4.48 13.22
CA PRO A 76 -4.31 -3.80 14.41
C PRO A 76 -3.27 -2.73 14.05
N THR A 77 -3.30 -1.59 14.74
CA THR A 77 -2.32 -0.51 14.55
C THR A 77 -0.88 -0.99 14.73
N GLU A 78 -0.64 -1.94 15.63
CA GLU A 78 0.64 -2.61 15.85
C GLU A 78 1.22 -3.19 14.54
N VAL A 79 0.37 -3.81 13.71
CA VAL A 79 0.77 -4.38 12.42
C VAL A 79 1.23 -3.28 11.47
N LEU A 80 0.49 -2.17 11.39
CA LEU A 80 0.85 -1.03 10.54
C LEU A 80 2.18 -0.39 10.97
N LEU A 81 2.38 -0.24 12.28
CA LEU A 81 3.63 0.30 12.84
C LEU A 81 4.81 -0.62 12.55
N ASN A 82 4.64 -1.93 12.71
CA ASN A 82 5.70 -2.90 12.43
C ASN A 82 6.06 -2.97 10.95
N LEU A 83 5.07 -2.86 10.05
CA LEU A 83 5.31 -2.73 8.62
C LEU A 83 6.08 -1.45 8.28
N ALA A 84 5.71 -0.31 8.86
CA ALA A 84 6.43 0.94 8.66
C ALA A 84 7.89 0.86 9.16
N ARG A 85 8.11 0.24 10.34
CA ARG A 85 9.44 0.03 10.92
C ARG A 85 10.29 -1.00 10.18
N SER A 86 9.68 -1.89 9.38
CA SER A 86 10.41 -2.90 8.59
C SER A 86 11.13 -2.31 7.37
N MET A 87 10.85 -1.05 7.03
CA MET A 87 11.57 -0.32 6.00
C MET A 87 13.05 -0.18 6.38
N PRO A 88 13.99 -0.49 5.47
CA PRO A 88 15.40 -0.22 5.72
C PRO A 88 15.63 1.29 5.88
N ASN A 89 16.55 1.64 6.79
CA ASN A 89 17.06 3.00 6.97
C ASN A 89 17.93 3.41 5.77
#